data_AF-C9ZFM5-F1
#
_entry.id   AF-C9ZFM5-F1
#
_cell.length_a   1.000
_cell.length_b   1.000
_cell.length_c   1.000
_cell.angle_alpha   90.00
_cell.angle_beta   90.00
_cell.angle_gamma   90.00
#
_symmetry.space_group_name_H-M   'P 1'
#
loop_
_entity.id
_entity.type
_entity.pdbx_description
1 polymer ?
#
loop_
_entity_poly.entity_id
_entity_poly.type
_entity_poly.pdbx_seq_one_letter_code
_entity_poly.pdbx_strand_id
1 'polypeptide(L)' 'MAQYRVRYSVLPAGVGPDDYEPADLDGGELVLELSDPAPEHEGGMEYGPHVKEVERAVAAAVPLKAGDQPIIRSWDLA' A
#
# COMPACT_ATOMS: atom_id res chain seq x y z
N MET A 1 5.52 8.03 -14.42
CA MET A 1 5.64 6.79 -13.62
C MET A 1 6.91 6.90 -12.80
N ALA A 2 6.84 6.54 -11.52
CA ALA A 2 7.98 6.52 -10.62
C ALA A 2 7.95 5.24 -9.76
N GLN A 3 9.12 4.82 -9.30
CA GLN A 3 9.25 3.63 -8.46
C GLN A 3 9.04 4.02 -7.00
N TYR A 4 8.10 3.34 -6.36
CA TYR A 4 7.74 3.52 -4.98
C TYR A 4 8.00 2.23 -4.22
N ARG A 5 8.74 2.35 -3.13
CA ARG A 5 8.92 1.29 -2.15
C ARG A 5 7.73 1.31 -1.21
N VAL A 6 6.87 0.30 -1.31
CA VAL A 6 5.62 0.20 -0.56
C VAL A 6 5.75 -0.85 0.53
N ARG A 7 5.47 -0.45 1.77
CA ARG A 7 5.38 -1.33 2.92
C ARG A 7 3.93 -1.66 3.20
N TYR A 8 3.62 -2.94 3.31
CA TYR A 8 2.26 -3.42 3.49
C TYR A 8 2.19 -4.53 4.55
N SER A 9 1.00 -4.69 5.09
CA SER A 9 0.59 -5.85 5.89
C SER A 9 -0.63 -6.49 5.23
N VAL A 10 -0.89 -7.75 5.50
CA VAL A 10 -2.03 -8.50 4.99
C VAL A 10 -2.95 -8.82 6.15
N LEU A 11 -4.17 -8.29 6.09
CA LEU A 11 -5.25 -8.66 6.99
C LEU A 11 -5.95 -9.91 6.45
N PRO A 12 -5.93 -11.05 7.16
CA PRO A 12 -6.60 -12.25 6.70
C PRO A 12 -8.12 -12.07 6.66
N ALA A 13 -8.75 -12.76 5.71
CA ALA A 13 -10.21 -12.78 5.61
C ALA A 13 -10.88 -13.21 6.95
N GLY A 14 -11.84 -12.42 7.41
CA GLY A 14 -12.61 -12.73 8.62
C GLY A 14 -11.93 -12.37 9.95
N VAL A 15 -10.75 -11.75 9.91
CA VAL A 15 -10.08 -11.17 11.10
C VAL A 15 -10.58 -9.75 11.28
N GLY A 16 -11.25 -9.48 12.41
CA GLY A 16 -11.70 -8.14 12.78
C GLY A 16 -10.55 -7.28 13.32
N PRO A 17 -10.72 -5.95 13.38
CA PRO A 17 -9.70 -5.04 13.91
C PRO A 17 -9.27 -5.31 15.35
N ASP A 18 -10.12 -5.97 16.16
CA ASP A 18 -9.82 -6.34 17.55
C ASP A 18 -9.17 -7.74 17.67
N ASP A 19 -9.14 -8.50 16.57
CA ASP A 19 -8.67 -9.90 16.53
C ASP A 19 -7.19 -10.01 16.10
N TYR A 20 -6.50 -8.90 15.86
CA TYR A 20 -5.08 -8.88 15.49
C TYR A 20 -4.32 -7.72 16.15
N GLU A 21 -3.03 -7.94 16.46
CA GLU A 21 -2.10 -6.84 16.68
C GLU A 21 -1.38 -6.51 15.35
N PRO A 22 -1.10 -5.22 15.04
CA PRO A 22 -0.46 -4.85 13.77
C PRO A 22 0.90 -5.53 13.52
N ALA A 23 1.56 -6.02 14.57
CA ALA A 23 2.83 -6.74 14.49
C ALA A 23 2.67 -8.23 14.10
N ASP A 24 1.48 -8.80 14.26
CA ASP A 24 1.18 -10.20 13.96
C ASP A 24 0.82 -10.43 12.48
N LEU A 25 0.48 -9.35 11.78
CA LEU A 25 0.11 -9.43 10.38
C LEU A 25 1.33 -9.75 9.51
N ASP A 26 1.17 -10.76 8.65
CA ASP A 26 2.14 -11.04 7.60
C ASP A 26 2.25 -9.82 6.69
N GLY A 27 3.47 -9.48 6.29
CA GLY A 27 3.72 -8.22 5.60
C GLY A 27 5.07 -8.21 4.91
N GLY A 28 5.28 -7.18 4.13
CA GLY A 28 6.48 -7.07 3.32
C GLY A 28 6.71 -5.69 2.77
N GLU A 29 7.79 -5.60 2.02
CA GLU A 29 8.16 -4.45 1.23
C GLU A 29 8.25 -4.88 -0.23
N LEU A 30 7.66 -4.12 -1.14
CA LEU A 30 7.85 -4.30 -2.57
C LEU A 30 8.06 -2.96 -3.27
N VAL A 31 8.72 -3.01 -4.42
CA VAL A 31 8.85 -1.85 -5.30
C VAL A 31 7.77 -1.94 -6.37
N LEU A 32 6.94 -0.90 -6.46
CA LEU A 32 5.88 -0.75 -7.44
C LEU A 32 6.17 0.45 -8.33
N GLU A 33 5.92 0.29 -9.63
CA GLU A 33 5.91 1.42 -10.55
C GLU A 33 4.50 2.02 -10.57
N LEU A 34 4.36 3.23 -10.02
CA LEU A 34 3.07 3.90 -9.88
C LEU A 34 3.08 5.23 -10.64
N SER A 35 1.89 5.70 -10.99
CA SER A 35 1.73 7.05 -11.50
C SER A 35 2.03 8.01 -10.35
N ASP A 36 3.08 8.80 -10.52
CA ASP A 36 3.32 9.94 -9.64
C ASP A 36 2.40 11.07 -10.12
N PRO A 37 1.31 11.41 -9.41
CA PRO A 37 0.53 12.57 -9.77
C PRO A 37 1.46 13.77 -9.57
N ALA A 38 1.95 14.34 -10.67
CA ALA A 38 2.70 15.59 -10.62
C ALA A 38 1.92 16.58 -9.73
N PRO A 39 2.61 17.41 -8.91
CA PRO A 39 1.93 18.29 -7.98
C PRO A 39 1.11 19.33 -8.76
N GLU A 40 -0.16 19.04 -9.01
CA GLU A 40 -1.08 19.99 -9.61
C GLU A 40 -1.67 20.89 -8.52
N HIS A 41 -0.89 21.50 -7.62
CA HIS A 41 -1.37 22.59 -6.74
C HIS A 41 -0.24 23.54 -6.33
N GLU A 42 -0.46 24.85 -6.52
CA GLU A 42 0.25 25.91 -5.80
C GLU A 42 0.00 25.73 -4.29
N GLY A 43 0.99 25.23 -3.54
CA GLY A 43 0.80 24.98 -2.10
C GLY A 43 1.86 24.16 -1.37
N GLY A 44 2.83 23.55 -2.06
CA GLY A 44 4.06 23.05 -1.42
C GLY A 44 3.94 21.74 -0.61
N MET A 45 2.89 20.94 -0.81
CA MET A 45 2.85 19.56 -0.29
C MET A 45 3.26 18.59 -1.40
N GLU A 46 4.34 17.83 -1.20
CA GLU A 46 4.72 16.72 -2.08
C GLU A 46 3.62 15.66 -2.02
N TYR A 47 2.85 15.52 -3.09
CA TYR A 47 1.85 14.45 -3.23
C TYR A 47 2.47 13.30 -4.01
N GLY A 48 2.57 12.14 -3.37
CA GLY A 48 2.88 10.87 -4.04
C GLY A 48 1.63 10.22 -4.65
N PRO A 49 1.73 8.95 -5.10
CA PRO A 49 0.64 8.22 -5.74
C PRO A 49 -0.60 8.15 -4.84
N HIS A 50 -1.77 8.16 -5.48
CA HIS A 50 -3.03 8.07 -4.76
C HIS A 50 -3.13 6.73 -4.01
N VAL A 51 -3.50 6.72 -2.74
CA VAL A 51 -3.53 5.50 -1.88
C VAL A 51 -4.29 4.33 -2.51
N LYS A 52 -5.44 4.58 -3.16
CA LYS A 52 -6.22 3.57 -3.88
C LYS A 52 -5.51 2.95 -5.10
N GLU A 53 -4.54 3.65 -5.68
CA GLU A 53 -3.68 3.10 -6.75
C GLU A 53 -2.64 2.18 -6.12
N VAL A 54 -2.01 2.62 -5.03
CA VAL A 54 -1.07 1.81 -4.24
C VAL A 54 -1.74 0.52 -3.77
N GLU A 55 -2.92 0.59 -3.15
CA GLU A 55 -3.71 -0.56 -2.69
C GLU A 55 -3.98 -1.56 -3.82
N ARG A 56 -4.42 -1.05 -4.99
CA ARG A 56 -4.70 -1.90 -6.16
C ARG A 56 -3.45 -2.56 -6.71
N ALA A 57 -2.33 -1.83 -6.76
CA ALA A 57 -1.06 -2.36 -7.23
C ALA A 57 -0.49 -3.41 -6.27
N VAL A 58 -0.58 -3.20 -4.95
CA VAL A 58 -0.20 -4.20 -3.95
C VAL A 58 -1.10 -5.43 -4.05
N ALA A 59 -2.43 -5.25 -4.15
CA ALA A 59 -3.36 -6.36 -4.30
C ALA A 59 -3.10 -7.20 -5.57
N ALA A 60 -2.59 -6.59 -6.63
CA ALA A 60 -2.23 -7.28 -7.87
C ALA A 60 -0.85 -7.95 -7.82
N ALA A 61 0.09 -7.42 -7.03
CA ALA A 61 1.46 -7.90 -6.94
C ALA A 61 1.68 -8.96 -5.85
N VAL A 62 0.86 -8.96 -4.80
CA VAL A 62 0.98 -9.85 -3.65
C VAL A 62 0.03 -11.05 -3.81
N PRO A 63 0.46 -12.28 -3.50
CA PRO A 63 -0.39 -13.47 -3.54
C PRO A 63 -1.39 -13.48 -2.37
N LEU A 64 -2.41 -12.63 -2.44
CA LEU A 64 -3.51 -12.56 -1.46
C LEU A 64 -4.48 -13.73 -1.64
N LYS A 65 -4.95 -14.33 -0.54
CA LYS A 65 -6.04 -15.32 -0.59
C LYS A 65 -7.38 -14.60 -0.75
N ALA A 66 -8.41 -15.37 -1.13
CA ALA A 66 -9.76 -14.84 -1.27
C ALA A 66 -10.26 -14.23 0.05
N GLY A 67 -10.48 -12.91 0.04
CA GLY A 67 -10.97 -12.14 1.20
C GLY A 67 -9.86 -11.46 2.02
N ASP A 68 -8.59 -11.71 1.74
CA ASP A 68 -7.48 -10.99 2.37
C ASP A 68 -7.45 -9.54 1.89
N GLN A 69 -7.04 -8.62 2.76
CA GLN A 69 -6.95 -7.20 2.44
C GLN A 69 -5.54 -6.66 2.70
N PRO A 70 -4.91 -6.00 1.72
CA PRO A 70 -3.64 -5.34 1.95
C PRO A 70 -3.87 -4.03 2.71
N ILE A 71 -3.16 -3.86 3.83
CA ILE A 71 -3.10 -2.63 4.60
C ILE A 71 -1.80 -1.92 4.23
N ILE A 72 -1.91 -0.76 3.58
CA ILE A 72 -0.76 0.06 3.22
C ILE A 72 -0.25 0.80 4.46
N ARG A 73 1.02 0.59 4.80
CA ARG A 73 1.66 1.18 5.99
C ARG A 73 2.40 2.46 5.63
N SER A 74 3.19 2.43 4.56
CA SER A 74 3.87 3.59 3.99
C SER A 74 4.26 3.32 2.54
N TRP A 75 4.52 4.37 1.79
CA TRP A 75 5.22 4.28 0.50
C TRP A 75 6.15 5.48 0.36
N ASP A 76 7.35 5.20 -0.11
CA ASP A 76 8.41 6.18 -0.26
C ASP A 76 9.01 6.04 -1.67
N LEU A 77 9.48 7.14 -2.26
CA LEU A 77 10.16 7.08 -3.55
C LEU A 77 11.42 6.21 -3.42
N ALA A 78 11.56 5.21 -4.29
CA ALA A 78 12.57 4.14 -4.19
C ALA A 78 13.96 4.56 -4.68
#